data_AF-A0A8D9M6D9-F1
#
_entry.id   AF-A0A8D9M6D9-F1
#
_cell.length_a   1.000
_cell.length_b   1.000
_cell.length_c   1.000
_cell.angle_alpha   90.00
_cell.angle_beta   90.00
_cell.angle_gamma   90.00
#
_symmetry.space_group_name_H-M   'P 1'
#
loop_
_entity.id
_entity.type
_entity.pdbx_description
1 polymer ?
#
loop_
_entity_poly.entity_id
_entity_poly.type
_entity_poly.pdbx_seq_one_letter_code
_entity_poly.pdbx_strand_id
1 'polypeptide(L)'
;MESATSEEPFSEKAYGFDLYYNDEPRKLVPCTWSKNYGIGLYGRIGLQCYNLQKGTNLKFKRLEKHSTKDTSFFSLYITLEATDPATGSVCSFQTQFGDAGRRLSLGARITWFTLASRIKQIWDKPLDVNHDWDESTVHEFYKGPIPKWFSDEALERDSKKYYVVPESELHDNDWLQLLMEVAFFSKADRCLDAYLPLQLNKVVVETLEDYTTDAREKLKADNGIFYIRYKCCTDPSSVTLSGYPHLSTTLAGDHLAVVRKTVDGKPEHMSLEVSLTRKQEKE
;
A
#
# COMPACT_ATOMS: atom_id res chain seq x y z
N MET A 1 -42.46 6.61 26.99
CA MET A 1 -41.79 7.91 27.21
C MET A 1 -41.05 7.73 28.52
N GLU A 2 -39.73 7.70 28.64
CA GLU A 2 -38.54 8.17 27.89
C GLU A 2 -37.42 7.16 28.28
N SER A 3 -36.24 7.03 27.69
CA SER A 3 -35.52 7.62 26.57
C SER A 3 -34.41 6.59 26.30
N ALA A 4 -34.27 6.12 25.06
CA ALA A 4 -33.10 5.35 24.67
C ALA A 4 -31.89 6.30 24.69
N THR A 5 -30.93 6.04 25.58
CA THR A 5 -29.61 6.68 25.52
C THR A 5 -28.89 6.14 24.29
N SER A 6 -28.76 6.99 23.28
CA SER A 6 -27.84 6.79 22.16
C SER A 6 -26.42 6.80 22.69
N GLU A 7 -25.76 5.64 22.70
CA GLU A 7 -24.32 5.58 22.86
C GLU A 7 -23.69 6.22 21.63
N GLU A 8 -23.07 7.39 21.81
CA GLU A 8 -22.18 7.96 20.81
C GLU A 8 -20.96 7.02 20.65
N PRO A 9 -20.51 6.74 19.41
CA PRO A 9 -19.33 5.90 19.20
C PRO A 9 -18.10 6.55 19.84
N PHE A 10 -17.33 5.75 20.58
CA PHE A 10 -16.08 6.15 21.23
C PHE A 10 -15.08 6.69 20.19
N SER A 11 -15.00 8.02 20.08
CA SER A 11 -13.93 8.73 19.37
C SER A 11 -12.65 8.71 20.21
N GLU A 12 -11.61 7.99 19.77
CA GLU A 12 -10.31 8.00 20.43
C GLU A 12 -9.59 9.31 20.08
N LYS A 13 -9.58 10.26 21.02
CA LYS A 13 -8.87 11.53 20.89
C LYS A 13 -7.36 11.29 20.93
N ALA A 14 -6.71 11.17 19.76
CA ALA A 14 -5.28 10.93 19.68
C ALA A 14 -4.48 12.24 19.72
N TYR A 15 -3.50 12.36 20.62
CA TYR A 15 -2.45 13.39 20.59
C TYR A 15 -1.37 13.02 19.55
N GLY A 16 -1.80 12.82 18.30
CA GLY A 16 -0.93 12.56 17.16
C GLY A 16 -0.12 11.26 17.21
N PHE A 17 0.79 11.12 16.24
CA PHE A 17 1.69 9.98 16.03
C PHE A 17 2.78 9.82 17.08
N ASP A 18 2.86 10.77 18.01
CA ASP A 18 3.83 10.80 19.09
C ASP A 18 3.23 10.09 20.31
N LEU A 19 2.94 8.79 20.15
CA LEU A 19 2.42 7.96 21.23
C LEU A 19 3.40 7.99 22.41
N TYR A 20 2.86 8.23 23.61
CA TYR A 20 3.54 8.14 24.90
C TYR A 20 2.99 6.91 25.62
N TYR A 21 3.48 5.73 25.27
CA TYR A 21 3.22 4.52 26.05
C TYR A 21 4.56 3.94 26.51
N ASN A 22 4.55 3.30 27.67
CA ASN A 22 5.72 2.78 28.38
C ASN A 22 6.44 1.60 27.69
N ASP A 23 6.11 1.30 26.44
CA ASP A 23 6.70 0.19 25.69
C ASP A 23 7.47 0.72 24.48
N GLU A 24 8.79 0.48 24.54
CA GLU A 24 9.88 0.85 23.65
C GLU A 24 10.05 2.35 23.27
N PRO A 25 11.26 2.94 23.46
CA PRO A 25 11.53 4.31 23.04
C PRO A 25 11.43 4.45 21.51
N ARG A 26 10.89 5.59 21.04
CA ARG A 26 10.79 5.92 19.61
C ARG A 26 12.11 5.66 18.90
N LYS A 27 12.08 4.78 17.89
CA LYS A 27 13.29 4.43 17.15
C LYS A 27 13.55 5.50 16.10
N LEU A 28 14.49 6.40 16.39
CA LEU A 28 15.06 7.26 15.37
C LEU A 28 15.79 6.38 14.35
N VAL A 29 15.48 6.60 13.08
CA VAL A 29 16.10 5.83 12.00
C VAL A 29 17.27 6.65 11.45
N PRO A 30 18.52 6.13 11.52
CA PRO A 30 19.62 6.71 10.78
C PRO A 30 19.25 6.74 9.30
N CYS A 31 19.75 7.74 8.56
CA CYS A 31 19.38 7.98 7.16
C CYS A 31 19.99 6.92 6.20
N THR A 32 19.66 5.65 6.39
CA THR A 32 20.10 4.54 5.55
C THR A 32 18.90 3.70 5.12
N TRP A 33 18.84 3.44 3.82
CA TRP A 33 17.78 2.66 3.18
C TRP A 33 17.72 1.18 3.64
N SER A 34 18.77 0.67 4.32
CA SER A 34 19.06 -0.77 4.36
C SER A 34 18.65 -1.57 5.61
N LYS A 35 18.23 -0.95 6.72
CA LYS A 35 17.75 -1.71 7.90
C LYS A 35 16.26 -1.59 8.18
N ASN A 36 15.60 -0.64 7.54
CA ASN A 36 14.18 -0.32 7.75
C ASN A 36 13.42 -0.21 6.43
N TYR A 37 13.85 -0.93 5.39
CA TYR A 37 13.24 -0.87 4.06
C TYR A 37 11.73 -1.10 4.10
N GLY A 38 11.27 -2.14 4.81
CA GLY A 38 9.84 -2.40 4.99
C GLY A 38 9.09 -1.23 5.65
N ILE A 39 9.66 -0.60 6.68
CA ILE A 39 9.05 0.58 7.32
C ILE A 39 8.99 1.77 6.35
N GLY A 40 10.05 1.99 5.58
CA GLY A 40 10.07 3.01 4.53
C GLY A 40 9.03 2.75 3.45
N LEU A 41 8.82 1.49 3.06
CA LEU A 41 7.78 1.08 2.12
C LEU A 41 6.38 1.39 2.67
N TYR A 42 6.09 1.03 3.94
CA TYR A 42 4.81 1.36 4.58
C TYR A 42 4.54 2.86 4.64
N GLY A 43 5.57 3.65 4.97
CA GLY A 43 5.49 5.11 4.94
C GLY A 43 5.15 5.66 3.55
N ARG A 44 5.79 5.14 2.49
CA ARG A 44 5.53 5.50 1.09
C ARG A 44 4.12 5.15 0.63
N ILE A 45 3.51 4.07 1.14
CA ILE A 45 2.12 3.72 0.86
C ILE A 45 1.17 4.81 1.37
N GLY A 46 1.38 5.31 2.60
CA GLY A 46 0.60 6.45 3.11
C GLY A 46 0.81 7.74 2.34
N LEU A 47 2.07 8.03 1.96
CA LEU A 47 2.37 9.18 1.10
C LEU A 47 1.61 9.09 -0.24
N GLN A 48 1.55 7.89 -0.80
CA GLN A 48 0.80 7.65 -2.04
C GLN A 48 -0.71 7.77 -1.86
N CYS A 49 -1.27 7.30 -0.74
CA CYS A 49 -2.67 7.50 -0.38
C CYS A 49 -3.01 9.00 -0.38
N TYR A 50 -2.19 9.82 0.28
CA TYR A 50 -2.37 11.28 0.30
C TYR A 50 -2.27 11.91 -1.09
N ASN A 51 -1.26 11.52 -1.89
CA ASN A 51 -1.08 12.03 -3.25
C ASN A 51 -2.30 11.74 -4.14
N LEU A 52 -2.88 10.54 -4.06
CA LEU A 52 -4.08 10.18 -4.82
C LEU A 52 -5.29 11.02 -4.39
N GLN A 53 -5.53 11.15 -3.09
CA GLN A 53 -6.72 11.84 -2.57
C GLN A 53 -6.63 13.38 -2.69
N LYS A 54 -5.43 13.95 -2.68
CA LYS A 54 -5.22 15.41 -2.74
C LYS A 54 -4.73 15.91 -4.10
N GLY A 55 -4.43 15.01 -5.03
CA GLY A 55 -3.85 15.37 -6.33
C GLY A 55 -2.45 15.99 -6.22
N THR A 56 -1.67 15.58 -5.21
CA THR A 56 -0.29 16.04 -5.00
C THR A 56 0.74 15.04 -5.54
N ASN A 57 2.03 15.42 -5.53
CA ASN A 57 3.12 14.57 -6.00
C ASN A 57 4.31 14.55 -5.03
N LEU A 58 4.03 14.48 -3.73
CA LEU A 58 5.06 14.44 -2.70
C LEU A 58 5.92 13.17 -2.85
N LYS A 59 7.24 13.32 -2.72
CA LYS A 59 8.23 12.23 -2.85
C LYS A 59 8.88 11.94 -1.51
N PHE A 60 9.04 10.67 -1.18
CA PHE A 60 9.75 10.25 0.02
C PHE A 60 11.21 10.73 -0.02
N LYS A 61 11.67 11.32 1.08
CA LYS A 61 13.05 11.80 1.24
C LYS A 61 13.81 10.98 2.27
N ARG A 62 13.27 10.84 3.49
CA ARG A 62 13.88 10.02 4.55
C ARG A 62 12.87 9.56 5.58
N LEU A 63 13.15 8.43 6.23
CA LEU A 63 12.41 7.98 7.41
C LEU A 63 12.98 8.70 8.64
N GLU A 64 12.13 9.30 9.47
CA GLU A 64 12.56 9.99 10.69
C GLU A 64 12.47 9.06 11.90
N LYS A 65 11.28 8.48 12.10
CA LYS A 65 10.97 7.63 13.25
C LYS A 65 9.77 6.75 12.98
N HIS A 66 9.65 5.69 13.76
CA HIS A 66 8.44 4.89 13.84
C HIS A 66 8.22 4.36 15.26
N SER A 67 6.98 4.00 15.55
CA SER A 67 6.59 3.20 16.71
C SER A 67 5.56 2.16 16.29
N THR A 68 5.44 1.09 17.06
CA THR A 68 4.53 -0.02 16.82
C THR A 68 3.53 -0.11 17.97
N LYS A 69 2.29 -0.51 17.67
CA LYS A 69 1.27 -0.83 18.67
C LYS A 69 0.64 -2.16 18.25
N ASP A 70 0.74 -3.15 19.13
CA ASP A 70 0.01 -4.40 18.97
C ASP A 70 -1.44 -4.14 19.37
N THR A 71 -2.32 -4.07 18.36
CA THR A 71 -3.78 -3.99 18.52
C THR A 71 -4.40 -5.29 18.02
N SER A 72 -5.69 -5.30 17.63
CA SER A 72 -6.25 -6.43 16.85
C SER A 72 -5.51 -6.67 15.53
N PHE A 73 -4.81 -5.65 15.02
CA PHE A 73 -3.84 -5.70 13.92
C PHE A 73 -2.47 -5.17 14.36
N PHE A 74 -1.41 -5.49 13.61
CA PHE A 74 -0.11 -4.86 13.83
C PHE A 74 -0.14 -3.44 13.26
N SER A 75 -0.14 -2.43 14.14
CA SER A 75 -0.22 -1.02 13.75
C SER A 75 1.14 -0.34 13.85
N LEU A 76 1.58 0.33 12.78
CA LEU A 76 2.78 1.17 12.77
C LEU A 76 2.41 2.64 12.63
N TYR A 77 3.07 3.48 13.41
CA TYR A 77 2.97 4.93 13.36
C TYR A 77 4.29 5.45 12.82
N ILE A 78 4.28 5.95 11.58
CA ILE A 78 5.49 6.26 10.83
C ILE A 78 5.54 7.77 10.61
N THR A 79 6.70 8.39 10.86
CA THR A 79 6.98 9.77 10.46
C THR A 79 8.16 9.80 9.49
N LEU A 80 8.00 10.49 8.37
CA LEU A 80 8.98 10.63 7.30
C LEU A 80 9.09 12.08 6.82
N GLU A 81 10.18 12.44 6.17
CA GLU A 81 10.24 13.65 5.35
C GLU A 81 9.80 13.34 3.93
N ALA A 82 8.98 14.22 3.38
CA ALA A 82 8.64 14.23 1.96
C ALA A 82 9.06 15.56 1.34
N THR A 83 9.43 15.51 0.06
CA THR A 83 9.77 16.67 -0.76
C THR A 83 8.69 16.88 -1.80
N ASP A 84 8.22 18.11 -1.97
CA ASP A 84 7.47 18.51 -3.15
C ASP A 84 8.45 18.79 -4.31
N PRO A 85 8.47 17.97 -5.38
CA PRO A 85 9.39 18.17 -6.49
C PRO A 85 9.14 19.48 -7.25
N ALA A 86 7.93 20.07 -7.19
CA ALA A 86 7.62 21.30 -7.89
C ALA A 86 8.24 22.54 -7.21
N THR A 87 8.33 22.54 -5.88
CA THR A 87 8.82 23.68 -5.09
C THR A 87 10.16 23.42 -4.40
N GLY A 88 10.60 22.16 -4.32
CA GLY A 88 11.73 21.73 -3.50
C GLY A 88 11.45 21.76 -1.99
N SER A 89 10.23 22.11 -1.59
CA SER A 89 9.85 22.23 -0.17
C SER A 89 9.86 20.86 0.49
N VAL A 90 10.30 20.83 1.75
CA VAL A 90 10.34 19.60 2.56
C VAL A 90 9.30 19.72 3.67
N CYS A 91 8.50 18.67 3.87
CA CYS A 91 7.53 18.59 4.95
C CYS A 91 7.68 17.28 5.73
N SER A 92 7.34 17.32 7.03
CA SER A 92 7.17 16.11 7.83
C SER A 92 5.80 15.50 7.54
N PHE A 93 5.75 14.19 7.30
CA PHE A 93 4.57 13.45 6.90
C PHE A 93 4.38 12.24 7.82
N GLN A 94 3.12 11.90 8.09
CA GLN A 94 2.72 10.87 9.05
C GLN A 94 1.81 9.84 8.39
N THR A 95 2.16 8.55 8.57
CA THR A 95 1.43 7.40 8.04
C THR A 95 1.12 6.41 9.15
N GLN A 96 -0.16 6.17 9.44
CA GLN A 96 -0.58 5.07 10.30
C GLN A 96 -0.91 3.89 9.39
N PHE A 97 -0.16 2.81 9.59
CA PHE A 97 -0.22 1.64 8.75
C PHE A 97 -0.73 0.46 9.58
N GLY A 98 -1.75 -0.22 9.07
CA GLY A 98 -2.30 -1.44 9.66
C GLY A 98 -1.96 -2.65 8.81
N ASP A 99 -1.59 -3.76 9.45
CA ASP A 99 -1.34 -5.04 8.79
C ASP A 99 -2.27 -6.11 9.35
N ALA A 100 -3.21 -6.56 8.51
CA ALA A 100 -4.14 -7.63 8.86
C ALA A 100 -3.65 -9.03 8.45
N GLY A 101 -2.40 -9.14 8.02
CA GLY A 101 -1.80 -10.43 7.68
C GLY A 101 -2.41 -11.05 6.42
N ARG A 102 -2.53 -12.38 6.43
CA ARG A 102 -3.00 -13.17 5.28
C ARG A 102 -4.51 -13.39 5.38
N ARG A 103 -5.24 -13.20 4.28
CA ARG A 103 -6.65 -13.62 4.14
C ARG A 103 -6.73 -14.73 3.09
N LEU A 104 -6.30 -15.94 3.47
CA LEU A 104 -6.15 -17.07 2.54
C LEU A 104 -7.47 -17.45 1.85
N SER A 105 -8.60 -17.38 2.55
CA SER A 105 -9.93 -17.59 1.97
C SER A 105 -10.29 -16.60 0.86
N LEU A 106 -9.67 -15.42 0.87
CA LEU A 106 -9.81 -14.38 -0.15
C LEU A 106 -8.65 -14.39 -1.16
N GLY A 107 -7.74 -15.37 -1.10
CA GLY A 107 -6.56 -15.42 -1.96
C GLY A 107 -5.57 -14.28 -1.73
N ALA A 108 -5.64 -13.59 -0.59
CA ALA A 108 -4.75 -12.47 -0.26
C ALA A 108 -3.57 -12.94 0.60
N ARG A 109 -2.35 -12.72 0.10
CA ARG A 109 -1.10 -12.96 0.83
C ARG A 109 -0.84 -11.89 1.87
N ILE A 110 -1.18 -10.65 1.56
CA ILE A 110 -1.14 -9.52 2.49
C ILE A 110 -2.40 -8.69 2.31
N THR A 111 -2.92 -8.18 3.42
CA THR A 111 -3.97 -7.16 3.47
C THR A 111 -3.47 -6.04 4.36
N TRP A 112 -3.20 -4.88 3.76
CA TRP A 112 -2.61 -3.72 4.41
C TRP A 112 -3.52 -2.51 4.33
N PHE A 113 -3.45 -1.66 5.34
CA PHE A 113 -4.26 -0.45 5.44
C PHE A 113 -3.39 0.75 5.72
N THR A 114 -3.77 1.88 5.16
CA THR A 114 -3.45 3.20 5.70
C THR A 114 -4.69 3.70 6.42
N LEU A 115 -4.52 4.11 7.67
CA LEU A 115 -5.59 4.61 8.56
C LEU A 115 -5.37 6.09 8.93
N ALA A 116 -4.23 6.63 8.49
CA ALA A 116 -3.91 8.05 8.48
C ALA A 116 -2.75 8.25 7.50
N SER A 117 -2.80 9.34 6.75
CA SER A 117 -1.89 9.70 5.67
C SER A 117 -1.90 11.21 5.51
N ARG A 118 -1.07 11.93 6.25
CA ARG A 118 -1.17 13.40 6.35
C ARG A 118 0.17 14.09 6.56
N ILE A 119 0.28 15.33 6.07
CA ILE A 119 1.36 16.24 6.49
C ILE A 119 1.20 16.48 8.00
N LYS A 120 2.29 16.34 8.75
CA LYS A 120 2.34 16.58 10.19
C LYS A 120 1.91 18.01 10.46
N GLN A 121 0.81 18.19 11.17
CA GLN A 121 0.42 19.50 11.69
C GLN A 121 0.87 19.64 13.14
N ILE A 122 1.09 20.89 13.55
CA ILE A 122 1.30 21.24 14.96
C ILE A 122 -0.11 21.41 15.53
N TRP A 123 -0.56 20.43 16.31
CA TRP A 123 -1.92 20.42 16.82
C TRP A 123 -1.99 21.03 18.22
N ASP A 124 -2.86 22.02 18.39
CA ASP A 124 -3.24 22.57 19.70
C ASP A 124 -4.43 21.82 20.32
N LYS A 125 -5.08 20.92 19.55
CA LYS A 125 -6.26 20.14 19.94
C LYS A 125 -6.18 18.70 19.39
N PRO A 126 -6.71 17.70 20.12
CA PRO A 126 -6.75 16.32 19.64
C PRO A 126 -7.63 16.20 18.39
N LEU A 127 -7.22 15.35 17.45
CA LEU A 127 -8.09 14.99 16.33
C LEU A 127 -9.05 13.89 16.74
N ASP A 128 -10.28 14.03 16.24
CA ASP A 128 -11.18 12.92 16.08
C ASP A 128 -10.69 12.09 14.88
N VAL A 129 -10.00 10.98 15.15
CA VAL A 129 -9.49 10.09 14.11
C VAL A 129 -10.18 8.75 14.27
N ASN A 130 -11.00 8.38 13.29
CA ASN A 130 -11.56 7.04 13.21
C ASN A 130 -10.50 6.13 12.60
N HIS A 131 -9.85 5.33 13.44
CA HIS A 131 -8.78 4.42 13.04
C HIS A 131 -9.30 3.08 12.49
N ASP A 132 -10.61 2.90 12.38
CA ASP A 132 -11.19 1.63 11.93
C ASP A 132 -11.44 1.64 10.44
N TRP A 133 -11.09 0.54 9.78
CA TRP A 133 -11.46 0.30 8.40
C TRP A 133 -12.94 -0.07 8.29
N ASP A 134 -13.71 0.66 7.50
CA ASP A 134 -15.11 0.31 7.23
C ASP A 134 -15.26 -0.57 5.99
N GLU A 135 -15.23 -1.89 6.18
CA GLU A 135 -15.39 -2.83 5.05
C GLU A 135 -16.78 -2.77 4.41
N SER A 136 -17.79 -2.23 5.10
CA SER A 136 -19.16 -2.20 4.61
C SER A 136 -19.36 -1.25 3.43
N THR A 137 -18.58 -0.16 3.37
CA THR A 137 -18.67 0.88 2.33
C THR A 137 -17.99 0.49 1.01
N VAL A 138 -17.09 -0.50 1.04
CA VAL A 138 -16.44 -1.03 -0.17
C VAL A 138 -17.50 -1.71 -1.05
N HIS A 139 -17.48 -1.47 -2.36
CA HIS A 139 -18.43 -2.09 -3.28
C HIS A 139 -18.18 -3.61 -3.40
N GLU A 140 -19.25 -4.41 -3.53
CA GLU A 140 -19.18 -5.89 -3.59
C GLU A 140 -18.25 -6.42 -4.68
N PHE A 141 -18.15 -5.72 -5.81
CA PHE A 141 -17.19 -6.03 -6.89
C PHE A 141 -15.73 -6.14 -6.41
N TYR A 142 -15.36 -5.31 -5.43
CA TYR A 142 -14.02 -5.32 -4.84
C TYR A 142 -13.94 -6.18 -3.58
N LYS A 143 -15.02 -6.85 -3.19
CA LYS A 143 -15.07 -7.83 -2.11
C LYS A 143 -14.82 -9.25 -2.65
N GLY A 144 -14.59 -10.18 -1.74
CA GLY A 144 -14.37 -11.58 -2.09
C GLY A 144 -12.95 -11.90 -2.60
N PRO A 145 -12.75 -13.10 -3.18
CA PRO A 145 -11.42 -13.55 -3.59
C PRO A 145 -10.74 -12.62 -4.60
N ILE A 146 -9.44 -12.37 -4.43
CA ILE A 146 -8.65 -11.62 -5.41
C ILE A 146 -8.69 -12.38 -6.75
N PRO A 147 -9.00 -11.71 -7.88
CA PRO A 147 -8.98 -12.35 -9.18
C PRO A 147 -7.63 -12.96 -9.52
N LYS A 148 -7.65 -14.07 -10.26
CA LYS A 148 -6.42 -14.66 -10.78
C LYS A 148 -5.91 -13.86 -11.98
N TRP A 149 -4.60 -13.92 -12.19
CA TRP A 149 -4.01 -13.46 -13.43
C TRP A 149 -4.63 -14.19 -14.64
N PHE A 150 -5.05 -13.45 -15.65
CA PHE A 150 -5.68 -13.96 -16.87
C PHE A 150 -4.69 -14.01 -18.06
N SER A 151 -5.02 -14.76 -19.11
CA SER A 151 -4.17 -14.86 -20.31
C SER A 151 -4.35 -13.64 -21.22
N ASP A 152 -3.38 -13.35 -22.10
CA ASP A 152 -3.49 -12.21 -23.02
C ASP A 152 -4.71 -12.35 -23.96
N GLU A 153 -5.16 -13.57 -24.29
CA GLU A 153 -6.38 -13.81 -25.07
C GLU A 153 -7.68 -13.53 -24.30
N ALA A 154 -7.63 -13.55 -22.96
CA ALA A 154 -8.76 -13.13 -22.13
C ALA A 154 -8.87 -11.60 -22.07
N LEU A 155 -7.74 -10.89 -22.18
CA LEU A 155 -7.68 -9.43 -22.24
C LEU A 155 -8.30 -8.89 -23.54
N GLU A 156 -7.98 -9.51 -24.67
CA GLU A 156 -8.48 -9.11 -25.99
C GLU A 156 -10.00 -9.29 -26.14
N ARG A 157 -10.58 -10.27 -25.44
CA ARG A 157 -12.03 -10.54 -25.50
C ARG A 157 -12.88 -9.50 -24.79
N ASP A 158 -12.32 -8.76 -23.83
CA ASP A 158 -13.06 -7.82 -22.99
C ASP A 158 -12.33 -6.48 -22.85
N SER A 159 -12.00 -5.87 -23.99
CA SER A 159 -11.18 -4.66 -24.08
C SER A 159 -11.81 -3.41 -23.45
N LYS A 160 -13.11 -3.42 -23.15
CA LYS A 160 -13.79 -2.32 -22.44
C LYS A 160 -13.59 -2.39 -20.93
N LYS A 161 -13.51 -3.60 -20.39
CA LYS A 161 -13.32 -3.84 -18.97
C LYS A 161 -11.94 -3.40 -18.50
N TYR A 162 -10.93 -3.65 -19.32
CA TYR A 162 -9.53 -3.47 -18.98
C TYR A 162 -8.90 -2.24 -19.63
N TYR A 163 -8.05 -1.53 -18.87
CA TYR A 163 -7.13 -0.54 -19.43
C TYR A 163 -5.71 -1.10 -19.40
N VAL A 164 -5.09 -1.25 -20.58
CA VAL A 164 -3.68 -1.62 -20.71
C VAL A 164 -2.85 -0.35 -20.68
N VAL A 165 -2.05 -0.18 -19.63
CA VAL A 165 -1.27 1.04 -19.44
C VAL A 165 -0.15 1.10 -20.49
N PRO A 166 -0.09 2.16 -21.32
CA PRO A 166 1.01 2.36 -22.27
C PRO A 166 2.36 2.50 -21.56
N GLU A 167 3.44 2.11 -22.23
CA GLU A 167 4.80 2.17 -21.67
C GLU A 167 5.21 3.58 -21.21
N SER A 168 4.80 4.62 -21.95
CA SER A 168 5.02 6.01 -21.56
C SER A 168 4.40 6.34 -20.20
N GLU A 169 3.21 5.81 -19.92
CA GLU A 169 2.47 6.07 -18.67
C GLU A 169 3.00 5.24 -17.49
N LEU A 170 3.69 4.12 -17.74
CA LEU A 170 4.31 3.30 -16.69
C LEU A 170 5.40 4.08 -15.94
N HIS A 171 6.11 4.96 -16.64
CA HIS A 171 7.17 5.80 -16.07
C HIS A 171 6.64 7.11 -15.48
N ASP A 172 5.55 7.66 -16.03
CA ASP A 172 4.92 8.86 -15.48
C ASP A 172 4.17 8.60 -14.17
N ASN A 173 3.78 7.34 -13.93
CA ASN A 173 3.04 6.92 -12.75
C ASN A 173 3.94 6.15 -11.77
N ASP A 174 4.79 6.88 -11.02
CA ASP A 174 5.69 6.31 -9.99
C ASP A 174 5.00 5.38 -8.98
N TRP A 175 3.70 5.57 -8.76
CA TRP A 175 2.93 4.74 -7.85
C TRP A 175 2.67 3.31 -8.36
N LEU A 176 2.71 3.10 -9.68
CA LEU A 176 2.70 1.75 -10.26
C LEU A 176 3.99 1.01 -9.91
N GLN A 177 5.12 1.72 -9.87
CA GLN A 177 6.38 1.17 -9.36
C GLN A 177 6.27 0.82 -7.87
N LEU A 178 5.58 1.65 -7.08
CA LEU A 178 5.30 1.34 -5.68
C LEU A 178 4.44 0.07 -5.53
N LEU A 179 3.40 -0.12 -6.35
CA LEU A 179 2.60 -1.36 -6.31
C LEU A 179 3.40 -2.60 -6.68
N MET A 180 4.30 -2.48 -7.67
CA MET A 180 5.25 -3.53 -8.01
C MET A 180 6.18 -3.86 -6.84
N GLU A 181 6.75 -2.85 -6.17
CA GLU A 181 7.58 -3.03 -4.99
C GLU A 181 6.81 -3.72 -3.84
N VAL A 182 5.56 -3.33 -3.60
CA VAL A 182 4.67 -3.97 -2.61
C VAL A 182 4.45 -5.45 -2.95
N ALA A 183 4.12 -5.74 -4.22
CA ALA A 183 3.92 -7.12 -4.67
C ALA A 183 5.19 -7.97 -4.51
N PHE A 184 6.35 -7.40 -4.83
CA PHE A 184 7.62 -8.09 -4.69
C PHE A 184 8.05 -8.27 -3.22
N PHE A 185 7.85 -7.26 -2.38
CA PHE A 185 8.13 -7.35 -0.94
C PHE A 185 7.24 -8.40 -0.26
N SER A 186 5.96 -8.46 -0.64
CA SER A 186 5.06 -9.56 -0.27
C SER A 186 5.63 -10.90 -0.71
N LYS A 187 6.10 -11.00 -1.96
CA LYS A 187 6.69 -12.23 -2.52
C LYS A 187 7.89 -12.74 -1.73
N ALA A 188 8.75 -11.83 -1.30
CA ALA A 188 9.95 -12.10 -0.51
C ALA A 188 9.69 -12.31 0.99
N ASP A 189 8.46 -12.65 1.38
CA ASP A 189 8.04 -12.86 2.78
C ASP A 189 8.39 -11.69 3.70
N ARG A 190 8.45 -10.48 3.14
CA ARG A 190 8.73 -9.24 3.89
C ARG A 190 10.12 -9.21 4.52
N CYS A 191 11.04 -10.03 4.00
CA CYS A 191 12.40 -10.18 4.49
C CYS A 191 13.44 -9.36 3.72
N LEU A 192 13.02 -8.42 2.86
CA LEU A 192 13.94 -7.55 2.13
C LEU A 192 14.49 -6.45 3.06
N ASP A 193 15.81 -6.33 3.08
CA ASP A 193 16.53 -5.29 3.81
C ASP A 193 16.82 -4.06 2.95
N ALA A 194 16.82 -4.20 1.61
CA ALA A 194 17.07 -3.12 0.67
C ALA A 194 16.17 -3.20 -0.58
N TYR A 195 16.18 -2.12 -1.36
CA TYR A 195 15.59 -2.08 -2.69
C TYR A 195 16.37 -3.01 -3.63
N LEU A 196 15.65 -3.75 -4.47
CA LEU A 196 16.22 -4.55 -5.56
C LEU A 196 15.88 -3.94 -6.91
N PRO A 197 16.74 -4.09 -7.94
CA PRO A 197 16.45 -3.64 -9.30
C PRO A 197 15.25 -4.40 -9.88
N LEU A 198 14.09 -3.74 -9.85
CA LEU A 198 12.85 -4.22 -10.44
C LEU A 198 12.55 -3.44 -11.72
N GLN A 199 12.10 -4.14 -12.74
CA GLN A 199 11.63 -3.57 -14.00
C GLN A 199 10.14 -3.81 -14.13
N LEU A 200 9.35 -2.74 -14.25
CA LEU A 200 7.93 -2.82 -14.54
C LEU A 200 7.73 -3.06 -16.04
N ASN A 201 7.07 -4.15 -16.42
CA ASN A 201 6.92 -4.54 -17.83
C ASN A 201 5.53 -4.26 -18.40
N LYS A 202 4.46 -4.54 -17.63
CA LYS A 202 3.08 -4.36 -18.09
C LYS A 202 2.17 -4.16 -16.88
N VAL A 203 1.25 -3.21 -16.98
CA VAL A 203 0.15 -3.03 -16.03
C VAL A 203 -1.15 -3.05 -16.79
N VAL A 204 -2.11 -3.83 -16.28
CA VAL A 204 -3.51 -3.78 -16.71
C VAL A 204 -4.37 -3.41 -15.52
N VAL A 205 -5.33 -2.51 -15.73
CA VAL A 205 -6.23 -2.00 -14.70
C VAL A 205 -7.66 -2.45 -14.98
N GLU A 206 -8.32 -2.96 -13.96
CA GLU A 206 -9.74 -3.29 -13.94
C GLU A 206 -10.43 -2.46 -12.85
N THR A 207 -11.56 -1.85 -13.21
CA THR A 207 -12.43 -1.09 -12.29
C THR A 207 -13.87 -1.50 -12.55
N LEU A 208 -14.73 -1.32 -11.54
CA LEU A 208 -16.17 -1.49 -11.64
C LEU A 208 -16.77 -0.55 -12.68
N GLU A 209 -16.34 0.70 -12.66
CA GLU A 209 -16.86 1.74 -13.53
C GLU A 209 -16.36 1.50 -14.97
N ASP A 210 -17.30 1.39 -15.91
CA ASP A 210 -17.00 1.53 -17.32
C ASP A 210 -16.65 2.99 -17.61
N TYR A 211 -15.53 3.23 -18.29
CA TYR A 211 -15.13 4.59 -18.65
C TYR A 211 -16.15 5.16 -19.64
N THR A 212 -16.61 6.38 -19.38
CA THR A 212 -17.56 7.06 -20.27
C THR A 212 -16.84 7.85 -21.35
N THR A 213 -15.58 8.25 -21.11
CA THR A 213 -14.86 9.19 -21.99
C THR A 213 -13.42 8.76 -22.29
N ASP A 214 -12.61 8.36 -21.29
CA ASP A 214 -11.19 8.05 -21.50
C ASP A 214 -10.73 6.88 -20.60
N ALA A 215 -10.18 5.83 -21.20
CA ALA A 215 -9.78 4.62 -20.47
C ALA A 215 -8.68 4.88 -19.43
N ARG A 216 -7.85 5.92 -19.60
CA ARG A 216 -6.81 6.28 -18.62
C ARG A 216 -7.39 6.76 -17.28
N GLU A 217 -8.67 7.14 -17.24
CA GLU A 217 -9.32 7.54 -15.99
C GLU A 217 -9.36 6.38 -14.98
N LYS A 218 -9.29 5.13 -15.44
CA LYS A 218 -9.16 3.95 -14.57
C LYS A 218 -7.91 4.00 -13.68
N LEU A 219 -6.83 4.66 -14.10
CA LEU A 219 -5.63 4.85 -13.26
C LEU A 219 -5.88 5.79 -12.08
N LYS A 220 -6.85 6.69 -12.20
CA LYS A 220 -7.20 7.69 -11.18
C LYS A 220 -8.35 7.24 -10.29
N ALA A 221 -8.97 6.10 -10.58
CA ALA A 221 -10.08 5.56 -9.80
C ALA A 221 -9.66 5.28 -8.35
N ASP A 222 -10.55 5.55 -7.41
CA ASP A 222 -10.32 5.28 -5.97
C ASP A 222 -10.18 3.79 -5.69
N ASN A 223 -10.96 2.97 -6.38
CA ASN A 223 -10.90 1.52 -6.30
C ASN A 223 -10.40 0.95 -7.62
N GLY A 224 -9.62 -0.14 -7.57
CA GLY A 224 -9.12 -0.77 -8.78
C GLY A 224 -8.34 -2.06 -8.51
N ILE A 225 -8.29 -2.92 -9.52
CA ILE A 225 -7.52 -4.17 -9.53
C ILE A 225 -6.42 -4.02 -10.58
N PHE A 226 -5.18 -4.24 -10.14
CA PHE A 226 -3.96 -4.02 -10.90
C PHE A 226 -3.27 -5.35 -11.17
N TYR A 227 -3.17 -5.68 -12.45
CA TYR A 227 -2.44 -6.83 -12.95
C TYR A 227 -1.05 -6.36 -13.37
N ILE A 228 -0.06 -6.65 -12.53
CA ILE A 228 1.32 -6.21 -12.69
C ILE A 228 2.21 -7.37 -13.18
N ARG A 229 2.84 -7.20 -14.34
CA ARG A 229 3.96 -8.01 -14.82
C ARG A 229 5.25 -7.23 -14.65
N TYR A 230 6.24 -7.84 -14.02
CA TYR A 230 7.50 -7.20 -13.72
C TYR A 230 8.63 -8.23 -13.68
N LYS A 231 9.87 -7.76 -13.71
CA LYS A 231 11.08 -8.59 -13.66
C LYS A 231 11.99 -8.13 -12.54
N CYS A 232 12.51 -9.07 -11.75
CA CYS A 232 13.62 -8.81 -10.86
C CYS A 232 14.93 -9.11 -11.59
N CYS A 233 15.76 -8.09 -11.75
CA CYS A 233 17.01 -8.15 -12.51
C CYS A 233 18.24 -8.48 -11.64
N THR A 234 18.03 -8.78 -10.37
CA THR A 234 19.11 -9.12 -9.43
C THR A 234 19.65 -10.53 -9.69
N ASP A 235 20.95 -10.72 -9.49
CA ASP A 235 21.53 -12.05 -9.39
C ASP A 235 20.98 -12.76 -8.13
N PRO A 236 20.40 -13.98 -8.24
CA PRO A 236 19.98 -14.78 -7.10
C PRO A 236 21.00 -14.91 -5.97
N SER A 237 22.30 -14.88 -6.27
CA SER A 237 23.36 -14.97 -5.27
C SER A 237 23.57 -13.67 -4.48
N SER A 238 23.03 -12.56 -4.97
CA SER A 238 23.22 -11.22 -4.41
C SER A 238 22.05 -10.72 -3.55
N VAL A 239 20.95 -11.47 -3.45
CA VAL A 239 19.80 -11.07 -2.61
C VAL A 239 20.08 -11.43 -1.15
N THR A 240 20.15 -10.40 -0.30
CA THR A 240 20.16 -10.54 1.15
C THR A 240 18.72 -10.58 1.66
N LEU A 241 18.32 -11.70 2.27
CA LEU A 241 17.06 -11.82 2.99
C LEU A 241 17.34 -11.90 4.48
N SER A 242 16.67 -11.08 5.28
CA SER A 242 16.74 -11.21 6.73
C SER A 242 16.05 -12.51 7.16
N GLY A 243 16.79 -13.43 7.77
CA GLY A 243 16.24 -14.62 8.44
C GLY A 243 16.11 -15.90 7.61
N TYR A 244 15.93 -15.84 6.28
CA TYR A 244 15.72 -17.04 5.45
C TYR A 244 16.45 -17.01 4.08
N PRO A 245 17.71 -17.48 4.01
CA PRO A 245 18.53 -17.42 2.79
C PRO A 245 18.01 -18.27 1.61
N HIS A 246 17.20 -19.30 1.86
CA HIS A 246 16.77 -20.28 0.86
C HIS A 246 15.69 -19.78 -0.11
N LEU A 247 15.05 -18.64 0.19
CA LEU A 247 14.03 -18.03 -0.68
C LEU A 247 14.61 -17.26 -1.87
N SER A 248 15.92 -16.95 -1.84
CA SER A 248 16.60 -16.06 -2.79
C SER A 248 16.50 -16.50 -4.26
N THR A 249 16.64 -17.79 -4.55
CA THR A 249 16.67 -18.31 -5.94
C THR A 249 15.33 -18.21 -6.67
N THR A 250 14.24 -17.94 -5.95
CA THR A 250 12.89 -17.83 -6.53
C THR A 250 12.46 -16.39 -6.81
N LEU A 251 13.31 -15.42 -6.46
CA LEU A 251 13.04 -13.98 -6.55
C LEU A 251 13.63 -13.32 -7.79
N ALA A 252 14.48 -13.98 -8.56
CA ALA A 252 14.98 -13.44 -9.83
C ALA A 252 14.05 -13.80 -10.99
N GLY A 253 14.07 -12.98 -12.03
CA GLY A 253 13.35 -13.22 -13.29
C GLY A 253 11.92 -12.68 -13.29
N ASP A 254 11.10 -13.25 -14.18
CA ASP A 254 9.77 -12.73 -14.49
C ASP A 254 8.72 -13.10 -13.44
N HIS A 255 7.90 -12.13 -13.08
CA HIS A 255 6.88 -12.23 -12.05
C HIS A 255 5.55 -11.62 -12.49
N LEU A 256 4.48 -12.16 -11.92
CA LEU A 256 3.12 -11.70 -12.07
C LEU A 256 2.54 -11.47 -10.67
N ALA A 257 1.77 -10.41 -10.51
CA ALA A 257 1.03 -10.13 -9.30
C ALA A 257 -0.31 -9.48 -9.63
N VAL A 258 -1.31 -9.74 -8.77
CA VAL A 258 -2.57 -9.00 -8.78
C VAL A 258 -2.65 -8.23 -7.46
N VAL A 259 -2.85 -6.91 -7.56
CA VAL A 259 -2.99 -6.03 -6.42
C VAL A 259 -4.36 -5.37 -6.48
N ARG A 260 -5.15 -5.49 -5.42
CA ARG A 260 -6.43 -4.79 -5.30
C ARG A 260 -6.26 -3.62 -4.36
N LYS A 261 -6.67 -2.44 -4.82
CA LYS A 261 -6.69 -1.18 -4.07
C LYS A 261 -8.14 -0.80 -3.81
N THR A 262 -8.46 -0.49 -2.56
CA THR A 262 -9.79 0.01 -2.19
C THR A 262 -9.71 1.17 -1.21
N VAL A 263 -10.79 1.95 -1.13
CA VAL A 263 -11.04 2.98 -0.10
C VAL A 263 -12.36 2.68 0.61
N ASP A 264 -12.48 3.05 1.88
CA ASP A 264 -13.68 2.87 2.69
C ASP A 264 -14.55 4.16 2.77
N GLY A 265 -14.24 5.15 1.95
CA GLY A 265 -14.90 6.46 1.94
C GLY A 265 -14.45 7.42 3.05
N LYS A 266 -13.60 6.97 3.99
CA LYS A 266 -12.99 7.85 4.99
C LYS A 266 -11.75 8.53 4.38
N PRO A 267 -11.49 9.80 4.72
CA PRO A 267 -10.29 10.49 4.26
C PRO A 267 -9.05 9.78 4.81
N GLU A 268 -7.98 9.81 4.02
CA GLU A 268 -6.66 9.24 4.33
C GLU A 268 -6.59 7.71 4.42
N HIS A 269 -7.73 7.05 4.23
CA HIS A 269 -7.83 5.60 4.25
C HIS A 269 -7.64 5.00 2.86
N MET A 270 -6.86 3.91 2.81
CA MET A 270 -6.66 3.10 1.62
C MET A 270 -6.22 1.70 2.03
N SER A 271 -6.77 0.67 1.39
CA SER A 271 -6.40 -0.73 1.54
C SER A 271 -5.64 -1.22 0.31
N LEU A 272 -4.66 -2.09 0.54
CA LEU A 272 -3.94 -2.83 -0.49
C LEU A 272 -3.96 -4.32 -0.15
N GLU A 273 -4.45 -5.12 -1.08
CA GLU A 273 -4.38 -6.57 -1.01
C GLU A 273 -3.53 -7.12 -2.15
N VAL A 274 -2.63 -8.06 -1.86
CA VAL A 274 -1.80 -8.71 -2.89
C VAL A 274 -2.16 -10.18 -2.97
N SER A 275 -2.37 -10.69 -4.18
CA SER A 275 -2.71 -12.09 -4.44
C SER A 275 -1.64 -13.08 -3.97
N LEU A 276 -2.07 -14.29 -3.64
CA LEU A 276 -1.18 -15.45 -3.53
C LEU A 276 -0.41 -15.68 -4.84
N THR A 277 0.75 -16.31 -4.74
CA THR A 277 1.53 -16.71 -5.93
C THR A 277 1.06 -18.07 -6.44
N ARG A 278 1.21 -18.35 -7.75
CA ARG A 278 0.80 -19.63 -8.38
C ARG A 278 1.37 -20.90 -7.72
N LYS A 279 2.51 -20.82 -7.02
CA LYS A 279 3.07 -21.97 -6.27
C LYS A 279 2.30 -22.24 -4.98
N GLN A 280 1.78 -21.19 -4.34
CA GLN A 280 1.10 -21.22 -3.04
C GLN A 280 -0.42 -21.41 -3.16
N GLU A 281 -1.00 -21.27 -4.35
CA GLU A 281 -2.40 -21.65 -4.60
C GLU A 281 -2.63 -23.18 -4.55
N LYS A 282 -1.55 -23.98 -4.49
CA LYS A 282 -1.58 -25.45 -4.51
C LYS A 282 -1.23 -26.09 -3.16
N GLU A 283 -0.92 -25.27 -2.16
CA GLU A 283 -0.69 -25.66 -0.76
C GLU A 283 -1.97 -25.43 0.05
#